data_AF-A0A967FGM3-F1
#
_entry.id   AF-A0A967FGM3-F1
#
_cell.length_a   1.000
_cell.length_b   1.000
_cell.length_c   1.000
_cell.angle_alpha   90.00
_cell.angle_beta   90.00
_cell.angle_gamma   90.00
#
_symmetry.space_group_name_H-M   'P 1'
#
loop_
_entity.id
_entity.type
_entity.pdbx_description
1 polymer ?
#
loop_
_entity_poly.entity_id
_entity_poly.type
_entity_poly.pdbx_seq_one_letter_code
_entity_poly.pdbx_strand_id
1 'polypeptide(L)'
;SVQVFEYANVTQADAEAAQVAPDGSSIGTTMATWIGPPHFYRAENLIILYVGNDQTIIELFETVLGPQFAGADTSVESDFPSEPSPAILQIGETEQVS
;
A
#
# COMPACT_ATOMS: atom_id res chain seq x y z
N SER A 1 9.70 2.95 6.17
CA SER A 1 10.00 2.45 7.53
C SER A 1 9.98 0.93 7.50
N VAL A 2 10.82 0.25 8.27
CA VAL A 2 10.84 -1.22 8.37
C VAL A 2 10.55 -1.62 9.81
N GLN A 3 9.65 -2.59 9.99
CA GLN A 3 9.30 -3.18 11.27
C GLN A 3 9.41 -4.70 11.17
N VAL A 4 9.93 -5.34 12.22
CA VAL A 4 10.11 -6.79 12.28
C VAL A 4 9.43 -7.29 13.55
N PHE A 5 8.57 -8.29 13.39
CA PHE A 5 7.85 -8.95 14.47
C PHE A 5 8.32 -10.40 14.54
N GLU A 6 8.84 -10.80 15.69
CA GLU A 6 9.26 -12.17 15.96
C GLU A 6 8.21 -12.90 16.79
N TYR A 7 7.85 -14.09 16.35
CA TYR A 7 6.90 -14.97 17.02
C TYR A 7 7.63 -16.18 17.61
N ALA A 8 7.02 -16.85 18.59
CA ALA A 8 7.70 -17.97 19.24
C ALA A 8 7.90 -19.19 18.31
N ASN A 9 7.12 -19.29 17.22
CA ASN A 9 7.27 -20.33 16.21
C ASN A 9 6.56 -19.93 14.90
N VAL A 10 6.83 -20.70 13.84
CA VAL A 10 6.25 -20.52 12.50
C VAL A 10 4.71 -20.54 12.54
N THR A 11 4.11 -21.46 13.31
CA THR A 11 2.65 -21.59 13.40
C THR A 11 1.97 -20.33 13.95
N GLN A 12 2.61 -19.63 14.91
CA GLN A 12 2.09 -18.36 15.39
C GLN A 12 2.26 -17.24 14.36
N ALA A 13 3.41 -17.17 13.67
CA ALA A 13 3.58 -16.21 12.58
C ALA A 13 2.55 -16.46 11.46
N ASP A 14 2.24 -17.71 11.14
CA ASP A 14 1.19 -18.08 10.17
C ASP A 14 -0.19 -17.60 10.62
N ALA A 15 -0.55 -17.83 11.89
CA ALA A 15 -1.84 -17.44 12.44
C ALA A 15 -2.03 -15.91 12.45
N GLU A 16 -0.97 -15.16 12.70
CA GLU A 16 -0.98 -13.69 12.74
C GLU A 16 -0.97 -13.09 11.33
N ALA A 17 -0.18 -13.67 10.40
CA ALA A 17 -0.19 -13.29 8.99
C ALA A 17 -1.59 -13.48 8.37
N ALA A 18 -2.31 -14.54 8.76
CA ALA A 18 -3.67 -14.80 8.28
C ALA A 18 -4.70 -13.75 8.73
N GLN A 19 -4.38 -12.89 9.70
CA GLN A 19 -5.24 -11.78 10.10
C GLN A 19 -5.07 -10.55 9.23
N VAL A 20 -3.97 -10.45 8.46
CA VAL A 20 -3.72 -9.30 7.60
C VAL A 20 -4.58 -9.41 6.34
N ALA A 21 -5.36 -8.35 6.05
CA ALA A 21 -6.12 -8.29 4.81
C ALA A 21 -5.17 -8.34 3.59
N PRO A 22 -5.59 -8.87 2.43
CA PRO A 22 -4.72 -8.97 1.25
C PRO A 22 -4.07 -7.66 0.81
N ASP A 23 -4.76 -6.53 0.97
CA ASP A 23 -4.25 -5.19 0.65
C ASP A 23 -3.43 -4.55 1.79
N GLY A 24 -3.34 -5.20 2.95
CA GLY A 24 -2.68 -4.70 4.15
C GLY A 24 -3.42 -3.59 4.88
N SER A 25 -4.68 -3.30 4.54
CA SER A 25 -5.47 -2.19 5.14
C SER A 25 -5.96 -2.48 6.56
N SER A 26 -6.06 -3.76 6.93
CA SER A 26 -6.46 -4.18 8.27
C SER A 26 -5.67 -5.39 8.76
N ILE A 27 -5.62 -5.51 10.10
CA ILE A 27 -5.05 -6.64 10.82
C ILE A 27 -6.13 -7.09 11.83
N GLY A 28 -6.77 -8.22 11.53
CA GLY A 28 -7.89 -8.74 12.29
C GLY A 28 -9.07 -7.76 12.26
N THR A 29 -9.40 -7.19 13.41
CA THR A 29 -10.48 -6.20 13.57
C THR A 29 -10.00 -4.75 13.56
N THR A 30 -8.69 -4.53 13.44
CA THR A 30 -8.07 -3.21 13.51
C THR A 30 -7.77 -2.71 12.11
N MET A 31 -8.27 -1.52 11.77
CA MET A 31 -7.87 -0.81 10.56
C MET A 31 -6.56 -0.06 10.81
N ALA A 32 -5.65 -0.11 9.84
CA ALA A 32 -4.37 0.55 9.93
C ALA A 32 -4.28 1.70 8.92
N THR A 33 -3.88 2.87 9.40
CA THR A 33 -3.59 4.03 8.54
C THR A 33 -2.10 4.16 8.39
N TRP A 34 -1.60 3.81 7.20
CA TRP A 34 -0.18 3.86 6.89
C TRP A 34 0.23 5.22 6.33
N ILE A 35 1.47 5.63 6.61
CA ILE A 35 2.06 6.85 6.02
C ILE A 35 2.55 6.65 4.57
N GLY A 36 2.47 5.42 4.06
CA GLY A 36 2.86 5.00 2.72
C GLY A 36 2.35 3.57 2.43
N PRO A 37 2.62 3.01 1.24
CA PRO A 37 2.18 1.66 0.88
C PRO A 37 2.73 0.61 1.85
N PRO A 38 1.89 -0.26 2.43
CA PRO A 38 2.36 -1.37 3.26
C PRO A 38 2.77 -2.56 2.36
N HIS A 39 3.86 -3.22 2.74
CA HIS A 39 4.40 -4.43 2.12
C HIS A 39 4.71 -5.43 3.24
N PHE A 40 3.99 -6.55 3.27
CA PHE A 40 4.14 -7.58 4.29
C PHE A 40 4.86 -8.81 3.73
N TYR A 41 5.93 -9.21 4.39
CA TYR A 41 6.73 -10.39 4.07
C TYR A 41 6.78 -11.33 5.26
N ARG A 42 7.07 -12.61 5.00
CA ARG A 42 7.18 -13.63 6.04
C ARG A 42 8.39 -14.51 5.80
N ALA A 43 9.16 -14.75 6.86
CA ALA A 43 10.28 -15.68 6.85
C ALA A 43 10.30 -16.45 8.18
N GLU A 44 10.11 -17.77 8.13
CA GLU A 44 10.01 -18.63 9.32
C GLU A 44 9.01 -18.10 10.37
N ASN A 45 9.49 -17.73 11.56
CA ASN A 45 8.72 -17.17 12.67
C ASN A 45 8.71 -15.63 12.68
N LEU A 46 9.07 -14.99 11.57
CA LEU A 46 9.11 -13.52 11.42
C LEU A 46 8.03 -13.03 10.47
N ILE A 47 7.42 -11.90 10.83
CA ILE A 47 6.67 -11.04 9.91
C ILE A 47 7.42 -9.71 9.78
N ILE A 48 7.65 -9.28 8.55
CA ILE A 48 8.34 -8.04 8.23
C ILE A 48 7.34 -7.12 7.53
N LEU A 49 7.19 -5.90 8.04
CA LEU A 49 6.39 -4.85 7.44
C LEU A 49 7.32 -3.72 6.96
N TYR A 50 7.34 -3.50 5.65
CA TYR A 50 7.90 -2.29 5.06
C TYR A 50 6.77 -1.33 4.70
N VAL A 51 6.86 -0.08 5.13
CA VAL A 51 5.93 0.99 4.74
C VAL A 51 6.70 2.04 3.95
N GLY A 52 6.47 2.10 2.64
CA GLY A 52 7.21 2.97 1.72
C GLY A 52 7.06 2.53 0.25
N ASN A 53 7.80 3.18 -0.65
CA ASN A 53 7.74 2.94 -2.09
C ASN A 53 9.13 2.85 -2.75
N ASP A 54 10.18 2.61 -1.96
CA ASP A 54 11.52 2.42 -2.50
C ASP A 54 11.62 1.04 -3.16
N GLN A 55 11.58 1.06 -4.49
CA GLN A 55 11.60 -0.14 -5.32
C GLN A 55 12.85 -1.02 -5.05
N THR A 56 13.99 -0.40 -4.71
CA THR A 56 15.23 -1.12 -4.40
C THR A 56 15.07 -2.00 -3.16
N ILE A 57 14.36 -1.48 -2.15
CA ILE A 57 14.08 -2.21 -0.90
C ILE A 57 13.07 -3.33 -1.17
N ILE A 58 12.02 -3.04 -1.93
CA ILE A 58 10.97 -4.01 -2.29
C ILE A 58 11.60 -5.20 -3.03
N GLU A 59 12.38 -4.95 -4.09
CA GLU A 59 13.06 -6.00 -4.86
C GLU A 59 14.06 -6.81 -4.03
N LEU A 60 14.80 -6.14 -3.14
CA LEU A 60 15.72 -6.82 -2.21
C LEU A 60 14.96 -7.75 -1.27
N PHE A 61 13.84 -7.30 -0.71
CA PHE A 61 13.03 -8.11 0.20
C PHE A 61 12.40 -9.29 -0.53
N GLU A 62 11.89 -9.08 -1.74
CA GLU A 62 11.36 -10.16 -2.57
C GLU A 62 12.43 -11.22 -2.90
N THR A 63 13.65 -10.77 -3.18
CA THR A 63 14.78 -11.66 -3.47
C THR A 63 15.21 -12.49 -2.27
N VAL A 64 15.23 -11.89 -1.07
CA VAL A 64 15.77 -12.52 0.14
C VAL A 64 14.71 -13.30 0.91
N LEU A 65 13.50 -12.77 1.01
CA LEU A 65 12.39 -13.28 1.83
C LEU A 65 11.32 -13.99 1.00
N GLY A 66 11.32 -13.82 -0.32
CA GLY A 66 10.23 -14.23 -1.19
C GLY A 66 9.16 -13.15 -1.35
N PRO A 67 8.11 -13.40 -2.14
CA PRO A 67 7.10 -12.41 -2.49
C PRO A 67 6.38 -11.89 -1.23
N GLN A 68 5.90 -10.65 -1.30
CA GLN A 68 4.97 -10.15 -0.29
C GLN A 68 3.71 -11.03 -0.24
N PHE A 69 3.18 -11.26 0.96
CA PHE A 69 1.93 -12.01 1.13
C PHE A 69 0.69 -11.11 1.24
N ALA A 70 0.90 -9.83 1.56
CA ALA A 70 -0.12 -8.80 1.63
C ALA A 70 0.49 -7.41 1.42
N GLY A 71 -0.33 -6.46 0.98
CA GLY A 71 0.09 -5.09 0.72
C GLY A 71 -0.33 -4.60 -0.64
N ALA A 72 -0.01 -3.34 -0.93
CA ALA A 72 -0.36 -2.74 -2.21
C ALA A 72 0.53 -3.36 -3.31
N ASP A 73 0.05 -4.41 -3.96
CA ASP A 73 0.47 -4.72 -5.32
C ASP A 73 0.19 -3.47 -6.15
N THR A 74 1.22 -2.95 -6.81
CA THR A 74 1.20 -1.76 -7.66
C THR A 74 0.40 -1.95 -8.96
N SER A 75 -0.74 -2.67 -8.88
CA SER A 75 -1.81 -2.61 -9.87
C SER A 75 -2.52 -1.26 -9.73
N VAL A 76 -1.80 -0.18 -9.99
CA VAL A 76 -2.37 1.17 -10.00
C VAL A 76 -3.30 1.31 -11.23
N GLU A 77 -4.45 1.93 -10.98
CA GLU A 77 -5.24 2.76 -11.92
C GLU A 77 -6.12 2.08 -13.00
N SER A 78 -7.30 1.59 -12.60
CA SER A 78 -8.44 1.48 -13.55
C SER A 78 -9.79 1.97 -13.01
N ASP A 79 -9.80 2.74 -11.90
CA ASP A 79 -11.04 3.31 -11.34
C ASP A 79 -10.92 4.81 -10.98
N PHE A 80 -9.91 5.51 -11.51
CA PHE A 80 -10.05 6.96 -11.61
C PHE A 80 -11.05 7.22 -12.76
N PRO A 81 -12.28 7.72 -12.51
CA PRO A 81 -12.99 8.43 -13.56
C PRO A 81 -12.05 9.56 -13.97
N SER A 82 -11.75 9.65 -15.25
CA SER A 82 -11.11 10.81 -15.85
C SER A 82 -11.94 12.04 -15.49
N GLU A 83 -11.60 12.71 -14.38
CA GLU A 83 -12.16 14.02 -14.08
C GLU A 83 -11.89 14.88 -15.32
N PRO A 84 -12.92 15.52 -15.91
CA PRO A 84 -12.67 16.46 -16.96
C PRO A 84 -11.77 17.56 -16.38
N SER A 85 -10.60 17.72 -17.00
CA SER A 85 -9.68 18.83 -16.85
C SER A 85 -10.44 20.12 -16.48
N PRO A 86 -9.97 20.90 -15.49
CA PRO A 86 -10.69 22.08 -15.02
C PRO A 86 -10.97 22.97 -16.22
N ALA A 87 -12.25 23.20 -16.51
CA ALA A 87 -12.66 24.21 -17.46
C ALA A 87 -12.03 25.53 -16.98
N ILE A 88 -11.04 26.00 -17.73
CA ILE A 88 -10.51 27.35 -17.64
C ILE A 88 -11.70 28.29 -17.49
N LEU A 89 -11.64 29.13 -16.47
CA LEU A 89 -12.50 30.29 -16.29
C LEU A 89 -12.47 31.10 -17.61
N GLN A 90 -13.42 30.87 -18.50
CA GLN A 90 -13.66 31.77 -19.62
C GLN A 90 -14.38 32.98 -19.02
N ILE A 91 -13.58 33.93 -18.53
CA ILE A 91 -14.03 35.30 -18.33
C ILE A 91 -14.51 35.84 -19.68
N GLY A 92 -15.81 35.76 -19.92
CA GLY A 92 -16.46 36.47 -21.02
C GLY A 92 -16.61 37.94 -20.65
N GLU A 93 -15.51 38.68 -20.71
CA GLU A 93 -15.53 40.14 -20.78
C GLU A 93 -15.66 40.52 -22.25
N THR A 94 -16.85 40.96 -22.66
CA THR A 94 -17.02 41.90 -23.77
C THR A 94 -18.06 42.93 -23.35
N GLU A 95 -17.57 44.06 -22.89
CA GLU A 95 -18.25 45.34 -23.08
C GLU A 95 -18.43 45.57 -24.59
N GLN A 96 -19.65 45.89 -25.04
CA GLN A 96 -19.96 47.21 -25.62
C GLN A 96 -21.28 47.23 -26.39
N VAL A 97 -22.18 48.09 -25.91
CA VAL A 97 -22.90 49.15 -26.63
C VAL A 97 -23.57 48.79 -27.96
N SER A 98 -24.91 48.79 -27.98
CA SER A 98 -25.68 49.81 -28.70
C SER A 98 -27.14 49.87 -28.28
#